data_AF-A0A7W8DHB6-F1
#
_entry.id   AF-A0A7W8DHB6-F1
#
_cell.length_a   1.000
_cell.length_b   1.000
_cell.length_c   1.000
_cell.angle_alpha   90.00
_cell.angle_beta   90.00
_cell.angle_gamma   90.00
#
_symmetry.space_group_name_H-M   'P 1'
#
loop_
_entity.id
_entity.type
_entity.pdbx_description
1 polymer ?
#
loop_
_entity_poly.entity_id
_entity_poly.type
_entity_poly.pdbx_seq_one_letter_code
_entity_poly.pdbx_strand_id
1 'polypeptide(L)'
;MKILRRYFTVIVFFGLLIGALFYYLTHYSWELYRQGVAAYERGDYRQAHALFEESLEEYRYNQNSILMRRNARFALMTEEIAEKVEQYLERADEALAQRDFVRVERTLQMALLAFDDVRSRELGDLQRINELEERVRQRWSEARLEAQRHYMRQAREAVDAGDFLLAYSYTQRIDPPTREVRLFQSKLAMEIARRDIEYFLKHDASSIAPHQVRLAIYWLNQVHRDSPYSEEAQQLRKKLELALEGGTP
;
A
#
# COMPACT_ATOMS: atom_id res chain seq x y z
N MET A 1 -74.62 28.40 -16.60
CA MET A 1 -74.59 27.51 -15.41
C MET A 1 -74.47 26.01 -15.72
N LYS A 2 -75.21 25.43 -16.69
CA LYS A 2 -75.10 23.99 -17.04
C LYS A 2 -73.71 23.55 -17.53
N ILE A 3 -73.00 24.42 -18.25
CA ILE A 3 -71.66 24.15 -18.79
C ILE A 3 -70.62 23.99 -17.66
N LEU A 4 -70.66 24.86 -16.65
CA LEU A 4 -69.74 24.84 -15.51
C LEU A 4 -69.87 23.54 -14.68
N ARG A 5 -71.11 23.05 -14.50
CA ARG A 5 -71.39 21.80 -13.77
C ARG A 5 -70.84 20.55 -14.46
N ARG A 6 -70.75 20.57 -15.80
CA ARG A 6 -70.20 19.46 -16.60
C ARG A 6 -68.67 19.39 -16.53
N TYR A 7 -67.98 20.53 -16.45
CA TYR A 7 -66.53 20.55 -16.27
C TYR A 7 -66.11 20.19 -14.84
N PHE A 8 -66.90 20.57 -13.84
CA PHE A 8 -66.62 20.24 -12.45
C PHE A 8 -66.55 18.72 -12.20
N THR A 9 -67.50 17.94 -12.75
CA THR A 9 -67.48 16.47 -12.60
C THR A 9 -66.26 15.83 -13.25
N VAL A 10 -65.80 16.37 -14.38
CA VAL A 10 -64.59 15.91 -15.07
C VAL A 10 -63.33 16.22 -14.26
N ILE A 11 -63.20 17.44 -13.73
CA ILE A 11 -62.07 17.84 -12.89
C ILE A 11 -61.98 16.98 -11.63
N VAL A 12 -63.10 16.74 -10.94
CA VAL A 12 -63.12 15.90 -9.74
C VAL A 12 -62.73 14.45 -10.08
N PHE A 13 -63.25 13.90 -11.18
CA PHE A 13 -62.90 12.55 -11.62
C PHE A 13 -61.40 12.41 -11.90
N PHE A 14 -60.82 13.34 -12.67
CA PHE A 14 -59.38 13.34 -12.94
C PHE A 14 -58.55 13.58 -11.67
N GLY A 15 -59.00 14.43 -10.76
CA GLY A 15 -58.35 14.65 -9.47
C GLY A 15 -58.30 13.39 -8.62
N LEU A 16 -59.39 12.63 -8.56
CA LEU A 16 -59.44 11.33 -7.87
C LEU A 16 -58.54 10.29 -8.54
N LEU A 17 -58.51 10.25 -9.87
CA LEU A 17 -57.67 9.32 -10.62
C LEU A 17 -56.18 9.63 -10.43
N ILE A 18 -55.79 10.91 -10.48
CA ILE A 18 -54.42 11.36 -10.19
C ILE A 18 -54.06 11.07 -8.73
N GLY A 19 -54.97 11.31 -7.78
CA GLY A 19 -54.77 11.02 -6.36
C GLY A 19 -54.58 9.54 -6.08
N ALA A 20 -55.39 8.67 -6.69
CA ALA A 20 -55.26 7.22 -6.57
C ALA A 20 -53.95 6.70 -7.19
N LEU A 21 -53.55 7.23 -8.36
CA LEU A 21 -52.27 6.90 -8.99
C LEU A 21 -51.09 7.35 -8.12
N PHE A 22 -51.14 8.57 -7.59
CA PHE A 22 -50.12 9.09 -6.67
C PHE A 22 -50.02 8.25 -5.39
N TYR A 23 -51.16 7.84 -4.83
CA TYR A 23 -51.20 6.94 -3.67
C TYR A 23 -50.59 5.58 -3.97
N TYR A 24 -50.90 5.00 -5.14
CA TYR A 24 -50.35 3.69 -5.55
C TYR A 24 -48.82 3.73 -5.72
N LEU A 25 -48.30 4.71 -6.47
CA LEU A 25 -46.86 4.86 -6.72
C LEU A 25 -46.09 5.12 -5.41
N THR A 26 -46.64 5.96 -4.53
CA THR A 26 -46.01 6.22 -3.23
C THR A 26 -46.03 4.99 -2.35
N HIS A 27 -47.14 4.25 -2.28
CA HIS A 27 -47.26 3.06 -1.45
C HIS A 27 -46.22 1.98 -1.81
N TYR A 28 -46.09 1.67 -3.10
CA TYR A 28 -45.16 0.64 -3.57
C TYR A 28 -43.69 1.04 -3.35
N SER A 29 -43.34 2.32 -3.62
CA SER A 29 -42.01 2.86 -3.29
C SER A 29 -41.65 2.72 -1.81
N TRP A 30 -42.60 2.95 -0.89
CA TRP A 30 -42.40 2.77 0.55
C TRP A 30 -42.26 1.31 0.98
N GLU A 31 -42.93 0.39 0.29
CA GLU A 31 -42.77 -1.04 0.53
C GLU A 31 -41.37 -1.51 0.15
N LEU A 32 -40.90 -1.16 -1.05
CA LEU A 32 -39.53 -1.43 -1.50
C LEU A 32 -38.49 -0.81 -0.55
N TYR A 33 -38.73 0.42 -0.09
CA TYR A 33 -37.89 1.05 0.93
C TYR A 33 -37.79 0.22 2.21
N ARG A 34 -38.92 -0.26 2.76
CA ARG A 34 -38.92 -1.09 3.98
C ARG A 34 -38.18 -2.41 3.77
N GLN A 35 -38.37 -3.05 2.63
CA GLN A 35 -37.63 -4.27 2.28
C GLN A 35 -36.13 -3.99 2.17
N GLY A 36 -35.76 -2.87 1.56
CA GLY A 36 -34.36 -2.42 1.44
C GLY A 36 -33.72 -2.15 2.80
N VAL A 37 -34.45 -1.52 3.72
CA VAL A 37 -33.99 -1.34 5.12
C VAL A 37 -33.76 -2.70 5.79
N ALA A 38 -34.70 -3.63 5.67
CA ALA A 38 -34.56 -4.96 6.24
C ALA A 38 -33.41 -5.77 5.61
N ALA A 39 -33.08 -5.55 4.33
CA ALA A 39 -31.89 -6.13 3.69
C ALA A 39 -30.60 -5.47 4.23
N TYR A 40 -30.59 -4.15 4.37
CA TYR A 40 -29.46 -3.39 4.91
C TYR A 40 -29.13 -3.80 6.35
N GLU A 41 -30.15 -3.96 7.20
CA GLU A 41 -29.99 -4.41 8.59
C GLU A 41 -29.46 -5.85 8.69
N ARG A 42 -29.71 -6.69 7.67
CA ARG A 42 -29.15 -8.04 7.55
C ARG A 42 -27.73 -8.06 6.98
N GLY A 43 -27.17 -6.91 6.60
CA GLY A 43 -25.87 -6.80 5.93
C GLY A 43 -25.90 -7.14 4.44
N ASP A 44 -27.07 -7.39 3.84
CA ASP A 44 -27.17 -7.62 2.39
C ASP A 44 -27.23 -6.27 1.65
N TYR A 45 -26.09 -5.58 1.61
CA TYR A 45 -25.99 -4.23 1.06
C TYR A 45 -26.23 -4.20 -0.45
N ARG A 46 -25.93 -5.30 -1.15
CA ARG A 46 -26.21 -5.44 -2.59
C ARG A 46 -27.71 -5.49 -2.84
N GLN A 47 -28.45 -6.35 -2.13
CA GLN A 47 -29.90 -6.41 -2.24
C GLN A 47 -30.54 -5.09 -1.78
N ALA A 48 -30.05 -4.52 -0.68
CA ALA A 48 -30.54 -3.24 -0.18
C ALA A 48 -30.38 -2.12 -1.21
N HIS A 49 -29.21 -2.00 -1.85
CA HIS A 49 -28.95 -1.00 -2.88
C HIS A 49 -29.93 -1.14 -4.05
N ALA A 50 -30.13 -2.37 -4.55
CA ALA A 50 -31.07 -2.64 -5.64
C ALA A 50 -32.51 -2.24 -5.26
N LEU A 51 -32.99 -2.62 -4.08
CA LEU A 51 -34.33 -2.26 -3.60
C LEU A 51 -34.51 -0.74 -3.43
N PHE A 52 -33.47 -0.01 -3.01
CA PHE A 52 -33.53 1.45 -2.97
C PHE A 52 -33.50 2.09 -4.36
N GLU A 53 -32.83 1.48 -5.35
CA GLU A 53 -32.92 1.92 -6.75
C GLU A 53 -34.32 1.70 -7.32
N GLU A 54 -34.90 0.52 -7.16
CA GLU A 54 -36.27 0.21 -7.57
C GLU A 54 -37.28 1.16 -6.90
N SER A 55 -37.11 1.43 -5.59
CA SER A 55 -37.95 2.39 -4.87
C SER A 55 -37.91 3.80 -5.47
N LEU A 56 -36.77 4.21 -6.04
CA LEU A 56 -36.58 5.52 -6.69
C LEU A 56 -37.04 5.53 -8.15
N GLU A 57 -37.06 4.39 -8.83
CA GLU A 57 -37.69 4.25 -10.14
C GLU A 57 -39.21 4.47 -10.04
N GLU A 58 -39.82 3.93 -8.99
CA GLU A 58 -41.25 4.08 -8.70
C GLU A 58 -41.62 5.48 -8.20
N TYR A 59 -40.80 6.05 -7.29
CA TYR A 59 -40.97 7.43 -6.81
C TYR A 59 -39.63 8.13 -6.59
N ARG A 60 -39.17 8.86 -7.61
CA ARG A 60 -37.88 9.58 -7.64
C ARG A 60 -37.65 10.55 -6.48
N TYR A 61 -38.71 11.02 -5.82
CA TYR A 61 -38.63 11.98 -4.70
C TYR A 61 -38.72 11.31 -3.32
N ASN A 62 -38.61 9.98 -3.23
CA ASN A 62 -38.50 9.29 -1.94
C ASN A 62 -37.17 9.63 -1.27
N GLN A 63 -37.15 10.67 -0.43
CA GLN A 63 -35.93 11.16 0.23
C GLN A 63 -35.22 10.08 1.07
N ASN A 64 -36.00 9.17 1.68
CA ASN A 64 -35.44 8.09 2.49
C ASN A 64 -34.72 7.06 1.62
N SER A 65 -35.26 6.72 0.45
CA SER A 65 -34.57 5.84 -0.51
C SER A 65 -33.35 6.52 -1.13
N ILE A 66 -33.36 7.84 -1.37
CA ILE A 66 -32.16 8.57 -1.85
C ILE A 66 -31.02 8.43 -0.84
N LEU A 67 -31.31 8.70 0.44
CA LEU A 67 -30.33 8.61 1.52
C LEU A 67 -29.83 7.18 1.69
N MET A 68 -30.76 6.22 1.78
CA MET A 68 -30.41 4.83 2.05
C MET A 68 -29.71 4.15 0.86
N ARG A 69 -30.04 4.48 -0.39
CA ARG A 69 -29.27 4.03 -1.56
C ARG A 69 -27.81 4.44 -1.45
N ARG A 70 -27.56 5.71 -1.08
CA ARG A 70 -26.19 6.23 -0.88
C ARG A 70 -25.48 5.43 0.22
N ASN A 71 -26.13 5.19 1.36
CA ASN A 71 -25.56 4.43 2.47
C ASN A 71 -25.26 2.97 2.08
N ALA A 72 -26.21 2.29 1.43
CA ALA A 72 -26.04 0.92 0.94
C ALA A 72 -24.89 0.82 -0.07
N ARG A 73 -24.75 1.80 -0.97
CA ARG A 73 -23.64 1.85 -1.93
C ARG A 73 -22.28 1.92 -1.24
N PHE A 74 -22.17 2.72 -0.17
CA PHE A 74 -20.91 2.83 0.57
C PHE A 74 -20.60 1.57 1.36
N ALA A 75 -21.59 1.00 2.04
CA ALA A 75 -21.42 -0.26 2.74
C ALA A 75 -20.97 -1.38 1.79
N LEU A 76 -21.60 -1.49 0.62
CA LEU A 76 -21.19 -2.42 -0.44
C LEU A 76 -19.74 -2.18 -0.89
N MET A 77 -19.36 -0.93 -1.13
CA MET A 77 -17.99 -0.59 -1.52
C MET A 77 -16.97 -0.96 -0.43
N THR A 78 -17.33 -0.78 0.84
CA THR A 78 -16.51 -1.20 1.98
C THR A 78 -16.31 -2.72 1.98
N GLU A 79 -17.36 -3.50 1.74
CA GLU A 79 -17.26 -4.96 1.61
C GLU A 79 -16.38 -5.38 0.45
N GLU A 80 -16.57 -4.81 -0.74
CA GLU A 80 -15.77 -5.11 -1.92
C GLU A 80 -14.28 -4.82 -1.70
N ILE A 81 -13.97 -3.73 -1.00
CA ILE A 81 -12.59 -3.39 -0.64
C ILE A 81 -12.05 -4.34 0.43
N ALA A 82 -12.84 -4.68 1.44
CA ALA A 82 -12.45 -5.64 2.47
C ALA A 82 -12.11 -7.01 1.84
N GLU A 83 -12.96 -7.53 0.95
CA GLU A 83 -12.70 -8.76 0.20
C GLU A 83 -11.42 -8.67 -0.63
N LYS A 84 -11.22 -7.54 -1.33
CA LYS A 84 -10.03 -7.32 -2.15
C LYS A 84 -8.75 -7.27 -1.30
N VAL A 85 -8.82 -6.68 -0.11
CA VAL A 85 -7.71 -6.65 0.85
C VAL A 85 -7.41 -8.04 1.39
N GLU A 86 -8.43 -8.83 1.70
CA GLU A 86 -8.27 -10.23 2.11
C GLU A 86 -7.56 -11.04 1.02
N GLN A 87 -7.94 -10.88 -0.25
CA GLN A 87 -7.23 -11.49 -1.38
C GLN A 87 -5.77 -11.02 -1.50
N TYR A 88 -5.48 -9.76 -1.18
CA TYR A 88 -4.10 -9.28 -1.15
C TYR A 88 -3.29 -9.91 0.00
N LEU A 89 -3.90 -10.10 1.18
CA LEU A 89 -3.26 -10.80 2.29
C LEU A 89 -2.93 -12.26 1.92
N GLU A 90 -3.87 -12.98 1.30
CA GLU A 90 -3.63 -14.36 0.83
C GLU A 90 -2.47 -14.41 -0.18
N ARG A 91 -2.46 -13.53 -1.17
CA ARG A 91 -1.36 -13.44 -2.16
C ARG A 91 -0.03 -13.05 -1.53
N ALA A 92 -0.04 -12.22 -0.50
CA ALA A 92 1.16 -11.87 0.26
C ALA A 92 1.69 -13.09 1.03
N ASP A 93 0.80 -13.89 1.62
CA ASP A 93 1.17 -15.12 2.34
C ASP A 93 1.78 -16.17 1.39
N GLU A 94 1.21 -16.34 0.20
CA GLU A 94 1.77 -17.18 -0.86
C GLU A 94 3.18 -16.72 -1.29
N ALA A 95 3.35 -15.41 -1.50
CA ALA A 95 4.65 -14.83 -1.87
C ALA A 95 5.68 -14.97 -0.74
N LEU A 96 5.24 -14.86 0.52
CA LEU A 96 6.08 -15.05 1.69
C LEU A 96 6.56 -16.50 1.80
N ALA A 97 5.66 -17.47 1.55
CA ALA A 97 6.02 -18.89 1.51
C ALA A 97 7.10 -19.19 0.44
N GLN A 98 7.09 -18.44 -0.67
CA GLN A 98 8.10 -18.52 -1.73
C GLN A 98 9.36 -17.67 -1.46
N ARG A 99 9.39 -16.92 -0.35
CA ARG A 99 10.42 -15.94 0.00
C ARG A 99 10.61 -14.84 -1.05
N ASP A 100 9.56 -14.52 -1.81
CA ASP A 100 9.55 -13.38 -2.73
C ASP A 100 9.13 -12.11 -2.00
N PHE A 101 10.04 -11.57 -1.18
CA PHE A 101 9.77 -10.42 -0.32
C PHE A 101 9.42 -9.14 -1.11
N VAL A 102 9.88 -9.02 -2.37
CA VAL A 102 9.54 -7.88 -3.24
C VAL A 102 8.06 -7.95 -3.62
N ARG A 103 7.56 -9.13 -3.96
CA ARG A 103 6.14 -9.35 -4.25
C ARG A 103 5.28 -9.17 -3.00
N VAL A 104 5.75 -9.60 -1.82
CA VAL A 104 5.06 -9.37 -0.55
C VAL A 104 4.87 -7.87 -0.31
N GLU A 105 5.96 -7.08 -0.36
CA GLU A 105 5.91 -5.63 -0.11
C GLU A 105 4.96 -4.92 -1.07
N ARG A 106 5.07 -5.21 -2.38
CA ARG A 106 4.17 -4.64 -3.39
C ARG A 106 2.71 -4.99 -3.12
N THR A 107 2.42 -6.24 -2.77
CA THR A 107 1.04 -6.71 -2.56
C THR A 107 0.42 -6.05 -1.32
N LEU A 108 1.17 -5.98 -0.21
CA LEU A 108 0.71 -5.29 0.99
C LEU A 108 0.59 -3.77 0.76
N GLN A 109 1.40 -3.18 -0.11
CA GLN A 109 1.28 -1.75 -0.46
C GLN A 109 -0.02 -1.49 -1.21
N MET A 110 -0.38 -2.37 -2.15
CA MET A 110 -1.67 -2.31 -2.84
C MET A 110 -2.86 -2.47 -1.88
N ALA A 111 -2.72 -3.29 -0.83
CA ALA A 111 -3.73 -3.40 0.22
C ALA A 111 -3.87 -2.09 1.01
N LEU A 112 -2.76 -1.46 1.40
CA LEU A 112 -2.78 -0.18 2.11
C LEU A 112 -3.41 0.94 1.26
N LEU A 113 -3.07 1.01 -0.03
CA LEU A 113 -3.67 1.98 -0.96
C LEU A 113 -5.18 1.79 -1.15
N ALA A 114 -5.69 0.55 -1.00
CA ALA A 114 -7.12 0.30 -1.10
C ALA A 114 -7.89 0.93 0.08
N PHE A 115 -7.28 1.06 1.26
CA PHE A 115 -7.90 1.73 2.40
C PHE A 115 -8.02 3.24 2.22
N ASP A 116 -7.07 3.87 1.51
CA ASP A 116 -7.13 5.31 1.21
C ASP A 116 -8.36 5.66 0.37
N ASP A 117 -8.77 4.78 -0.55
CA ASP A 117 -10.00 4.98 -1.35
C ASP A 117 -11.28 4.89 -0.49
N VAL A 118 -11.31 4.04 0.55
CA VAL A 118 -12.44 4.01 1.51
C VAL A 118 -12.46 5.27 2.37
N ARG A 119 -11.30 5.62 2.96
CA ARG A 119 -11.19 6.72 3.92
C ARG A 119 -11.46 8.08 3.29
N SER A 120 -11.00 8.30 2.06
CA SER A 120 -11.28 9.55 1.33
C SER A 120 -12.78 9.78 1.08
N ARG A 121 -13.60 8.73 1.21
CA ARG A 121 -15.06 8.80 1.04
C ARG A 121 -15.82 8.83 2.37
N GLU A 122 -15.11 8.75 3.51
CA GLU A 122 -15.58 8.88 4.91
C GLU A 122 -16.81 8.05 5.32
N LEU A 123 -17.11 6.91 4.67
CA LEU A 123 -18.42 6.26 4.81
C LEU A 123 -18.31 4.73 4.71
N GLY A 124 -19.01 4.01 5.61
CA GLY A 124 -19.06 2.54 5.65
C GLY A 124 -18.77 1.94 7.03
N ASP A 125 -18.63 0.61 7.12
CA ASP A 125 -18.15 -0.09 8.33
C ASP A 125 -16.64 0.15 8.50
N LEU A 126 -16.31 1.27 9.15
CA LEU A 126 -14.92 1.65 9.40
C LEU A 126 -14.23 0.70 10.39
N GLN A 127 -14.97 -0.06 11.20
CA GLN A 127 -14.38 -0.97 12.17
C GLN A 127 -13.69 -2.13 11.44
N ARG A 128 -14.39 -2.82 10.54
CA ARG A 128 -13.81 -3.93 9.76
C ARG A 128 -12.58 -3.47 8.96
N ILE A 129 -12.64 -2.27 8.38
CA ILE A 129 -11.52 -1.70 7.63
C ILE A 129 -10.30 -1.44 8.52
N ASN A 130 -10.51 -0.88 9.72
CA ASN A 130 -9.42 -0.64 10.67
C ASN A 130 -8.80 -1.96 11.15
N GLU A 131 -9.61 -2.99 11.42
CA GLU A 131 -9.12 -4.33 11.79
C GLU A 131 -8.28 -4.97 10.67
N LEU A 132 -8.74 -4.85 9.41
CA LEU A 132 -7.98 -5.33 8.26
C LEU A 132 -6.68 -4.55 8.05
N GLU A 133 -6.69 -3.24 8.26
CA GLU A 133 -5.48 -2.42 8.13
C GLU A 133 -4.45 -2.80 9.19
N GLU A 134 -4.87 -3.02 10.44
CA GLU A 134 -3.97 -3.49 11.49
C GLU A 134 -3.36 -4.85 11.13
N ARG A 135 -4.15 -5.77 10.59
CA ARG A 135 -3.65 -7.06 10.08
C ARG A 135 -2.63 -6.88 8.95
N VAL A 136 -2.88 -5.98 8.01
CA VAL A 136 -1.93 -5.66 6.92
C VAL A 136 -0.63 -5.08 7.49
N ARG A 137 -0.71 -4.14 8.44
CA ARG A 137 0.46 -3.53 9.10
C ARG A 137 1.27 -4.53 9.91
N GLN A 138 0.59 -5.40 10.67
CA GLN A 138 1.22 -6.48 11.40
C GLN A 138 1.96 -7.42 10.43
N ARG A 139 1.26 -7.91 9.39
CA ARG A 139 1.86 -8.81 8.39
C ARG A 139 3.05 -8.16 7.67
N TRP A 140 2.97 -6.87 7.37
CA TRP A 140 4.08 -6.10 6.81
C TRP A 140 5.30 -6.13 7.74
N SER A 141 5.09 -5.90 9.04
CA SER A 141 6.17 -5.90 10.02
C SER A 141 6.84 -7.27 10.15
N GLU A 142 6.04 -8.35 10.15
CA GLU A 142 6.50 -9.75 10.18
C GLU A 142 7.32 -10.08 8.94
N ALA A 143 6.80 -9.77 7.75
CA ALA A 143 7.47 -10.02 6.49
C ALA A 143 8.81 -9.28 6.39
N ARG A 144 8.89 -8.03 6.85
CA ARG A 144 10.14 -7.26 6.90
C ARG A 144 11.17 -7.90 7.83
N LEU A 145 10.74 -8.36 9.00
CA LEU A 145 11.64 -9.05 9.94
C LEU A 145 12.17 -10.36 9.35
N GLU A 146 11.31 -11.12 8.67
CA GLU A 146 11.72 -12.35 7.98
C GLU A 146 12.66 -12.08 6.81
N ALA A 147 12.37 -11.08 5.98
CA ALA A 147 13.24 -10.62 4.89
C ALA A 147 14.62 -10.21 5.41
N GLN A 148 14.67 -9.42 6.48
CA GLN A 148 15.92 -9.02 7.13
C GLN A 148 16.73 -10.25 7.57
N ARG A 149 16.10 -11.22 8.26
CA ARG A 149 16.79 -12.44 8.70
C ARG A 149 17.29 -13.26 7.51
N HIS A 150 16.51 -13.36 6.45
CA HIS A 150 16.86 -14.09 5.24
C HIS A 150 18.09 -13.46 4.55
N TYR A 151 18.03 -12.17 4.24
CA TYR A 151 19.12 -11.48 3.55
C TYR A 151 20.37 -11.34 4.41
N MET A 152 20.23 -11.15 5.73
CA MET A 152 21.39 -11.17 6.64
C MET A 152 22.09 -12.52 6.68
N ARG A 153 21.33 -13.63 6.58
CA ARG A 153 21.92 -14.97 6.50
C ARG A 153 22.71 -15.14 5.20
N GLN A 154 22.11 -14.80 4.07
CA GLN A 154 22.79 -14.85 2.76
C GLN A 154 24.04 -13.96 2.72
N ALA A 155 23.96 -12.77 3.32
CA ALA A 155 25.10 -11.87 3.40
C ALA A 155 26.25 -12.46 4.23
N ARG A 156 25.95 -13.14 5.34
CA ARG A 156 26.96 -13.83 6.16
C ARG A 156 27.57 -15.02 5.42
N GLU A 157 26.75 -15.83 4.76
CA GLU A 157 27.24 -16.95 3.92
C GLU A 157 28.18 -16.45 2.81
N ALA A 158 27.86 -15.32 2.17
CA ALA A 158 28.73 -14.68 1.18
C ALA A 158 30.04 -14.15 1.79
N VAL A 159 30.01 -13.61 3.01
CA VAL A 159 31.23 -13.22 3.75
C VAL A 159 32.11 -14.42 4.04
N ASP A 160 31.53 -15.54 4.49
CA ASP A 160 32.26 -16.77 4.77
C ASP A 160 32.90 -17.35 3.51
N ALA A 161 32.29 -17.14 2.35
CA ALA A 161 32.86 -17.46 1.03
C ALA A 161 33.89 -16.42 0.53
N GLY A 162 34.08 -15.30 1.24
CA GLY A 162 35.01 -14.23 0.87
C GLY A 162 34.50 -13.26 -0.20
N ASP A 163 33.21 -13.29 -0.54
CA ASP A 163 32.56 -12.40 -1.51
C ASP A 163 31.83 -11.24 -0.81
N PHE A 164 32.59 -10.21 -0.45
CA PHE A 164 32.08 -9.03 0.24
C PHE A 164 31.13 -8.18 -0.60
N LEU A 165 31.31 -8.15 -1.94
CA LEU A 165 30.44 -7.39 -2.85
C LEU A 165 29.04 -8.00 -2.90
N LEU A 166 28.97 -9.32 -3.07
CA LEU A 166 27.72 -10.05 -3.03
C LEU A 166 27.05 -9.91 -1.66
N ALA A 167 27.82 -10.05 -0.57
CA ALA A 167 27.31 -9.84 0.78
C ALA A 167 26.69 -8.44 0.95
N TYR A 168 27.37 -7.39 0.46
CA TYR A 168 26.87 -6.03 0.53
C TYR A 168 25.55 -5.89 -0.26
N SER A 169 25.48 -6.50 -1.45
CA SER A 169 24.26 -6.47 -2.29
C SER A 169 23.03 -7.08 -1.61
N TYR A 170 23.20 -8.14 -0.80
CA TYR A 170 22.10 -8.71 -0.02
C TYR A 170 21.60 -7.74 1.06
N THR A 171 22.51 -7.07 1.76
CA THR A 171 22.12 -6.10 2.80
C THR A 171 21.38 -4.89 2.22
N GLN A 172 21.65 -4.50 0.97
CA GLN A 172 20.95 -3.41 0.28
C GLN A 172 19.47 -3.72 -0.01
N ARG A 173 19.06 -5.00 0.05
CA ARG A 173 17.66 -5.41 -0.08
C ARG A 173 16.84 -5.21 1.21
N ILE A 174 17.48 -4.76 2.29
CA ILE A 174 16.82 -4.52 3.58
C ILE A 174 16.54 -3.03 3.72
N ASP A 175 15.28 -2.63 3.49
CA ASP A 175 14.84 -1.24 3.54
C ASP A 175 13.60 -1.07 4.47
N PRO A 176 13.64 -0.17 5.47
CA PRO A 176 14.80 0.60 5.92
C PRO A 176 15.82 -0.27 6.65
N PRO A 177 17.13 0.00 6.51
CA PRO A 177 18.16 -0.77 7.20
C PRO A 177 18.15 -0.46 8.69
N THR A 178 18.11 -1.50 9.52
CA THR A 178 18.28 -1.35 10.98
C THR A 178 19.70 -0.91 11.31
N ARG A 179 19.93 -0.45 12.55
CA ARG A 179 21.29 -0.06 13.00
C ARG A 179 22.29 -1.21 12.82
N GLU A 180 21.89 -2.45 13.13
CA GLU A 180 22.73 -3.64 12.93
C GLU A 180 23.12 -3.80 11.45
N VAL A 181 22.14 -3.70 10.55
CA VAL A 181 22.36 -3.82 9.10
C VAL A 181 23.30 -2.71 8.60
N ARG A 182 23.13 -1.46 9.05
CA ARG A 182 24.03 -0.35 8.68
C ARG A 182 25.46 -0.53 9.17
N LEU A 183 25.64 -1.03 10.40
CA LEU A 183 26.97 -1.35 10.92
C LEU A 183 27.62 -2.48 10.13
N PHE A 184 26.85 -3.49 9.76
CA PHE A 184 27.32 -4.58 8.92
C PHE A 184 27.67 -4.11 7.49
N GLN A 185 26.84 -3.26 6.88
CA GLN A 185 27.12 -2.58 5.61
C GLN A 185 28.42 -1.78 5.67
N SER A 186 28.63 -1.01 6.74
CA SER A 186 29.86 -0.23 6.95
C SER A 186 31.09 -1.13 7.05
N LYS A 187 30.98 -2.27 7.75
CA LYS A 187 32.05 -3.27 7.82
C LYS A 187 32.40 -3.80 6.44
N LEU A 188 31.39 -4.24 5.69
CA LEU A 188 31.57 -4.80 4.34
C LEU A 188 32.21 -3.78 3.39
N ALA A 189 31.71 -2.54 3.37
CA ALA A 189 32.27 -1.47 2.58
C ALA A 189 33.73 -1.18 2.91
N MET A 190 34.07 -1.20 4.21
CA MET A 190 35.45 -1.03 4.67
C MET A 190 36.36 -2.18 4.19
N GLU A 191 35.92 -3.43 4.28
CA GLU A 191 36.69 -4.59 3.82
C GLU A 191 36.90 -4.60 2.30
N ILE A 192 35.89 -4.18 1.53
CA ILE A 192 36.02 -4.01 0.07
C ILE A 192 37.08 -2.95 -0.23
N ALA A 193 36.97 -1.77 0.40
CA ALA A 193 37.94 -0.69 0.19
C ALA A 193 39.37 -1.09 0.60
N ARG A 194 39.53 -1.83 1.71
CA ARG A 194 40.85 -2.31 2.16
C ARG A 194 41.49 -3.26 1.17
N ARG A 195 40.72 -4.18 0.57
CA ARG A 195 41.24 -5.08 -0.49
C ARG A 195 41.75 -4.30 -1.70
N ASP A 196 40.99 -3.30 -2.14
CA ASP A 196 41.40 -2.43 -3.25
C ASP A 196 42.69 -1.65 -2.91
N ILE A 197 42.77 -1.10 -1.69
CA ILE A 197 43.95 -0.38 -1.21
C ILE A 197 45.17 -1.32 -1.07
N GLU A 198 44.98 -2.53 -0.56
CA GLU A 198 46.06 -3.52 -0.47
C GLU A 198 46.59 -3.90 -1.86
N TYR A 199 45.70 -4.01 -2.84
CA TYR A 199 46.09 -4.19 -4.23
C TYR A 199 46.94 -3.01 -4.72
N PHE A 200 46.54 -1.77 -4.43
CA PHE A 200 47.31 -0.57 -4.80
C PHE A 200 48.71 -0.57 -4.18
N LEU A 201 48.86 -1.01 -2.93
CA LEU A 201 50.15 -1.03 -2.24
C LEU A 201 51.13 -2.09 -2.81
N LYS A 202 50.63 -3.11 -3.50
CA LYS A 202 51.43 -4.19 -4.09
C LYS A 202 51.85 -3.93 -5.54
N HIS A 203 51.31 -2.90 -6.19
CA HIS A 203 51.55 -2.59 -7.60
C HIS A 203 52.15 -1.19 -7.77
N ASP A 204 52.90 -0.99 -8.85
CA ASP A 204 53.49 0.31 -9.16
C ASP A 204 52.39 1.35 -9.38
N ALA A 205 52.60 2.57 -8.87
CA ALA A 205 51.62 3.65 -8.95
C ALA A 205 51.19 3.98 -10.40
N SER A 206 52.09 3.82 -11.37
CA SER A 206 51.82 4.01 -12.80
C SER A 206 50.85 2.99 -13.40
N SER A 207 50.66 1.84 -12.75
CA SER A 207 49.76 0.77 -13.18
C SER A 207 48.34 0.91 -12.64
N ILE A 208 48.12 1.81 -11.68
CA ILE A 208 46.82 2.00 -11.03
C ILE A 208 46.02 3.05 -11.81
N ALA A 209 44.90 2.63 -12.38
CA ALA A 209 44.07 3.54 -13.12
C ALA A 209 43.26 4.45 -12.16
N PRO A 210 43.06 5.74 -12.47
CA PRO A 210 42.33 6.67 -11.59
C PRO A 210 40.92 6.21 -11.20
N HIS A 211 40.24 5.44 -12.06
CA HIS A 211 38.91 4.91 -11.77
C HIS A 211 38.91 3.85 -10.65
N GLN A 212 40.01 3.10 -10.46
CA GLN A 212 40.13 2.12 -9.38
C GLN A 212 40.23 2.83 -8.02
N VAL A 213 41.00 3.91 -7.94
CA VAL A 213 41.09 4.74 -6.73
C VAL A 213 39.73 5.37 -6.40
N ARG A 214 38.99 5.85 -7.41
CA ARG A 214 37.63 6.38 -7.23
C ARG A 214 36.66 5.32 -6.72
N LEU A 215 36.81 4.05 -7.13
CA LEU A 215 36.00 2.94 -6.63
C LEU A 215 36.26 2.68 -5.14
N ALA A 216 37.53 2.69 -4.71
CA ALA A 216 37.86 2.58 -3.28
C ALA A 216 37.27 3.74 -2.47
N ILE A 217 37.37 4.98 -2.98
CA ILE A 217 36.73 6.16 -2.36
C ILE A 217 35.20 6.00 -2.29
N TYR A 218 34.56 5.47 -3.34
CA TYR A 218 33.13 5.19 -3.34
C TYR A 218 32.73 4.27 -2.18
N TRP A 219 33.48 3.18 -1.94
CA TRP A 219 33.23 2.27 -0.83
C TRP A 219 33.46 2.91 0.53
N LEU A 220 34.53 3.70 0.69
CA LEU A 220 34.77 4.45 1.93
C LEU A 220 33.64 5.44 2.24
N ASN A 221 33.00 6.01 1.22
CA ASN A 221 31.83 6.87 1.38
C ASN A 221 30.55 6.11 1.77
N GLN A 222 30.50 4.78 1.60
CA GLN A 222 29.40 3.96 2.10
C GLN A 222 29.50 3.66 3.60
N VAL A 223 30.61 4.00 4.26
CA VAL A 223 30.79 3.82 5.71
C VAL A 223 29.96 4.88 6.46
N HIS A 224 29.00 4.43 7.27
CA HIS A 224 28.13 5.33 8.01
C HIS A 224 28.88 6.08 9.13
N ARG A 225 28.44 7.31 9.45
CA ARG A 225 29.11 8.18 10.44
C ARG A 225 29.08 7.60 11.87
N ASP A 226 28.05 6.85 12.21
CA ASP A 226 27.85 6.19 13.51
C ASP A 226 28.57 4.82 13.61
N SER A 227 29.27 4.42 12.55
CA SER A 227 30.07 3.19 12.51
C SER A 227 31.42 3.35 13.20
N PRO A 228 31.95 2.32 13.87
CA PRO A 228 33.32 2.34 14.40
C PRO A 228 34.39 2.48 13.31
N TYR A 229 34.05 2.22 12.04
CA TYR A 229 34.97 2.36 10.90
C TYR A 229 35.02 3.78 10.32
N SER A 230 34.18 4.70 10.81
CA SER A 230 33.99 6.05 10.23
C SER A 230 35.28 6.88 10.19
N GLU A 231 36.04 6.92 11.29
CA GLU A 231 37.27 7.71 11.37
C GLU A 231 38.36 7.18 10.43
N GLU A 232 38.58 5.86 10.44
CA GLU A 232 39.56 5.20 9.57
C GLU A 232 39.19 5.41 8.10
N ALA A 233 37.91 5.26 7.75
CA ALA A 233 37.44 5.45 6.40
C ALA A 233 37.68 6.89 5.90
N GLN A 234 37.45 7.90 6.75
CA GLN A 234 37.74 9.31 6.43
C GLN A 234 39.24 9.56 6.22
N GLN A 235 40.09 8.96 7.06
CA GLN A 235 41.54 9.09 6.93
C GLN A 235 42.05 8.46 5.63
N LEU A 236 41.62 7.23 5.31
CA LEU A 236 41.98 6.56 4.06
C LEU A 236 41.46 7.33 2.85
N ARG A 237 40.22 7.83 2.91
CA ARG A 237 39.63 8.62 1.82
C ARG A 237 40.47 9.85 1.51
N LYS A 238 40.83 10.63 2.54
CA LYS A 238 41.68 11.82 2.37
C LYS A 238 43.04 11.49 1.73
N LYS A 239 43.65 10.36 2.11
CA LYS A 239 44.92 9.92 1.50
C LYS A 239 44.75 9.59 0.01
N LEU A 240 43.68 8.89 -0.35
CA LEU A 240 43.39 8.53 -1.74
C LEU A 240 43.02 9.75 -2.60
N GLU A 241 42.30 10.73 -2.04
CA GLU A 241 41.99 12.00 -2.71
C GLU A 241 43.26 12.79 -3.03
N LEU A 242 44.17 12.93 -2.07
CA LEU A 242 45.48 13.58 -2.29
C LEU A 242 46.32 12.85 -3.34
N ALA A 243 46.28 11.52 -3.37
CA ALA A 243 46.99 10.72 -4.37
C ALA A 243 46.42 10.94 -5.79
N LEU A 244 45.10 11.14 -5.92
CA LEU A 244 44.47 11.47 -7.20
C LEU A 244 44.85 12.88 -7.69
N GLU A 245 44.94 13.86 -6.78
CA GLU A 245 45.32 15.25 -7.11
C GLU A 245 46.80 15.39 -7.47
N GLY A 246 47.69 14.66 -6.78
CA GLY A 246 49.14 14.68 -7.03
C GLY A 246 49.58 13.84 -8.24
N GLY A 247 48.70 13.00 -8.79
CA GLY A 247 48.95 12.12 -9.94
C GLY A 247 48.52 12.69 -11.30
N THR A 248 47.95 13.89 -11.33
CA THR A 248 47.68 14.63 -12.57
C THR A 248 48.95 15.38 -13.00
N PRO A 249 49.62 14.99 -14.12
CA PRO A 249 50.69 15.78 -14.70
C PRO A 249 50.20 17.13 -15.25
#